data_AF-A0A957JN50-F1
#
_entry.id   AF-A0A957JN50-F1
#
_cell.length_a   1.000
_cell.length_b   1.000
_cell.length_c   1.000
_cell.angle_alpha   90.00
_cell.angle_beta   90.00
_cell.angle_gamma   90.00
#
_symmetry.space_group_name_H-M   'P 1'
#
loop_
_entity.id
_entity.type
_entity.pdbx_description
1 polymer ?
#
loop_
_entity_poly.entity_id
_entity_poly.type
_entity_poly.pdbx_seq_one_letter_code
_entity_poly.pdbx_strand_id
1 'polypeptide(L)'
;MLTLTLQFIIAALLPLTFLVLLGYLWRSPTGRRPLRWSWGVTLLVAIVWASSVLRHYGGITFDSIVRFNWEIIGKYGLTLLALGILWTTQHHLSLVQHRRWVLLLPGLVLLLAAILLDPTIWPQWLADAPVAGVAVRLFDLWAAVWIASWFVPT
;
A
#
# COMPACT_ATOMS: atom_id res chain seq x y z
N MET A 1 3.39 21.94 -17.22
CA MET A 1 3.81 20.53 -17.29
C MET A 1 5.02 20.34 -16.40
N LEU A 2 4.95 19.48 -15.38
CA LEU A 2 6.12 19.12 -14.58
C LEU A 2 7.05 18.24 -15.46
N THR A 3 8.34 18.53 -15.52
CA THR A 3 9.28 17.70 -16.31
C THR A 3 9.44 16.34 -15.65
N LEU A 4 9.57 15.27 -16.45
CA LEU A 4 9.72 13.88 -16.01
C LEU A 4 10.86 13.70 -14.98
N THR A 5 11.94 14.46 -15.16
CA THR A 5 13.08 14.53 -14.25
C THR A 5 12.70 15.06 -12.87
N LEU A 6 11.80 16.05 -12.78
CA LEU A 6 11.38 16.66 -11.53
C LEU A 6 10.42 15.73 -10.76
N GLN A 7 9.58 14.97 -11.47
CA GLN A 7 8.77 13.89 -10.87
C GLN A 7 9.66 12.79 -10.29
N PHE A 8 10.70 12.39 -11.02
CA PHE A 8 11.68 11.41 -10.57
C PHE A 8 12.44 11.88 -9.32
N ILE A 9 12.92 13.12 -9.29
CA ILE A 9 13.63 13.69 -8.13
C ILE A 9 12.72 13.72 -6.89
N ILE A 10 11.46 14.14 -7.04
CA ILE A 10 10.48 14.15 -5.94
C ILE A 10 10.22 12.72 -5.44
N ALA A 11 10.01 11.76 -6.35
CA ALA A 11 9.80 10.36 -6.02
C ALA A 11 11.04 9.73 -5.34
N ALA A 12 12.26 10.16 -5.72
CA ALA A 12 13.52 9.68 -5.16
C ALA A 12 13.86 10.26 -3.80
N LEU A 13 13.52 11.53 -3.56
CA LEU A 13 13.73 12.19 -2.28
C LEU A 13 12.86 11.58 -1.17
N LEU A 14 11.65 11.13 -1.51
CA LEU A 14 10.70 10.61 -0.54
C LEU A 14 11.23 9.39 0.28
N PRO A 15 11.67 8.26 -0.32
CA PRO A 15 12.21 7.13 0.44
C PRO A 15 13.50 7.50 1.19
N LEU A 16 14.29 8.43 0.63
CA LEU A 16 15.54 8.88 1.23
C LEU A 16 15.26 9.66 2.53
N THR A 17 14.24 10.53 2.52
CA THR A 17 13.78 11.20 3.75
C THR A 17 13.25 10.23 4.80
N PHE A 18 12.51 9.19 4.39
CA PHE A 18 12.05 8.16 5.33
C PHE A 18 13.19 7.33 5.92
N LEU A 19 14.24 7.01 5.15
CA LEU A 19 15.45 6.35 5.65
C LEU A 19 16.20 7.22 6.65
N VAL A 20 16.34 8.52 6.37
CA VAL A 20 16.96 9.47 7.31
C VAL A 20 16.16 9.56 8.61
N LEU A 21 14.84 9.65 8.52
CA LEU A 21 13.95 9.67 9.68
C LEU A 21 14.02 8.36 10.48
N LEU A 22 14.11 7.21 9.81
CA LEU A 22 14.26 5.90 10.45
C LEU A 22 15.59 5.80 11.21
N GLY A 23 16.69 6.23 10.59
CA GLY A 23 18.01 6.29 11.22
C GLY A 23 18.05 7.25 12.41
N TYR A 24 17.40 8.41 12.29
CA TYR A 24 17.26 9.38 13.37
C TYR A 24 16.48 8.79 14.56
N LEU A 25 15.35 8.14 14.28
CA LEU A 25 14.49 7.52 15.29
C LEU A 25 15.20 6.37 16.02
N TRP A 26 16.06 5.62 15.32
CA TRP A 26 16.89 4.59 15.92
C TRP A 26 17.97 5.17 16.85
N ARG A 27 18.63 6.25 16.41
CA ARG A 27 19.72 6.91 17.16
C ARG A 27 19.24 7.76 18.34
N SER A 28 17.99 8.22 18.34
CA SER A 28 17.45 9.00 19.47
C SER A 28 17.62 8.21 20.78
N PRO A 29 18.17 8.77 21.86
CA PRO A 29 18.36 8.06 23.13
C PRO A 29 17.07 8.00 23.98
N THR A 30 15.97 8.57 23.51
CA THR A 30 14.70 8.65 24.24
C THR A 30 14.15 7.25 24.58
N GLY A 31 14.07 6.89 25.86
CA GLY A 31 13.77 5.53 26.38
C GLY A 31 12.39 4.94 26.05
N ARG A 32 11.67 5.48 25.06
CA ARG A 32 10.34 5.00 24.62
C ARG A 32 10.47 3.93 23.53
N ARG A 33 10.95 2.74 23.91
CA ARG A 33 11.05 1.55 23.03
C ARG A 33 9.78 1.27 22.18
N PRO A 34 8.54 1.32 22.70
CA PRO A 34 7.35 1.00 21.88
C PRO A 34 7.03 2.06 20.81
N LEU A 35 7.37 3.33 21.06
CA LEU A 35 7.23 4.43 20.11
C LEU A 35 8.18 4.23 18.91
N ARG A 36 9.41 3.76 19.19
CA ARG A 36 10.41 3.52 18.15
C ARG A 36 10.02 2.39 17.21
N TRP A 37 9.47 1.30 17.73
CA TRP A 37 9.01 0.19 16.91
C TRP A 37 7.84 0.57 16.01
N SER A 38 6.83 1.25 16.56
CA SER A 38 5.61 1.60 15.79
C SER A 38 5.92 2.60 14.66
N TRP A 39 6.73 3.63 14.92
CA TRP A 39 7.19 4.55 13.88
C TRP A 39 8.20 3.91 12.93
N GLY A 40 9.06 3.01 13.42
CA GLY A 40 10.00 2.27 12.59
C GLY A 40 9.29 1.43 11.53
N VAL A 41 8.25 0.67 11.93
CA VAL A 41 7.42 -0.11 11.00
C VAL A 41 6.71 0.82 10.01
N THR A 42 6.14 1.93 10.48
CA THR A 42 5.44 2.89 9.62
C THR A 42 6.39 3.50 8.56
N LEU A 43 7.61 3.85 8.96
CA LEU A 43 8.64 4.38 8.06
C LEU A 43 9.14 3.31 7.08
N LEU A 44 9.25 2.04 7.50
CA LEU A 44 9.59 0.94 6.60
C LEU A 44 8.52 0.74 5.52
N VAL A 45 7.23 0.77 5.90
CA VAL A 45 6.11 0.72 4.94
C VAL A 45 6.18 1.91 3.98
N ALA A 46 6.56 3.10 4.48
CA ALA A 46 6.76 4.29 3.66
C ALA A 46 7.88 4.12 2.63
N ILE A 47 9.00 3.54 3.04
CA ILE A 47 10.15 3.25 2.17
C ILE A 47 9.75 2.24 1.09
N VAL A 48 9.03 1.18 1.47
CA VAL A 48 8.57 0.15 0.54
C VAL A 48 7.61 0.74 -0.50
N TRP A 49 6.64 1.54 -0.05
CA TRP A 49 5.71 2.23 -0.95
C TRP A 49 6.45 3.17 -1.91
N ALA A 50 7.33 4.02 -1.37
CA ALA A 50 8.06 4.99 -2.17
C ALA A 50 9.06 4.32 -3.15
N SER A 51 9.62 3.16 -2.78
CA SER A 51 10.43 2.32 -3.68
C SER A 51 9.60 1.75 -4.83
N SER A 52 8.33 1.37 -4.58
CA SER A 52 7.42 0.92 -5.63
C SER A 52 7.09 2.05 -6.63
N VAL A 53 6.86 3.27 -6.13
CA VAL A 53 6.68 4.46 -6.98
C VAL A 53 7.93 4.73 -7.83
N LEU A 54 9.11 4.72 -7.21
CA LEU A 54 10.38 4.90 -7.92
C LEU A 54 10.60 3.90 -9.05
N ARG A 55 10.21 2.65 -8.84
CA ARG A 55 10.30 1.63 -9.89
C ARG A 55 9.39 1.97 -11.07
N HIS A 56 8.16 2.39 -10.81
CA HIS A 56 7.20 2.75 -11.86
C HIS A 56 7.75 3.87 -12.76
N TYR A 57 8.44 4.87 -12.18
CA TYR A 57 9.04 5.98 -12.93
C TYR A 57 10.48 5.73 -13.41
N GLY A 58 11.22 4.82 -12.78
CA GLY A 58 12.64 4.58 -13.03
C GLY A 58 12.95 3.62 -14.18
N GLY A 59 11.94 2.98 -14.77
CA GLY A 59 12.11 2.13 -15.96
C GLY A 59 12.93 0.85 -15.74
N ILE A 60 13.21 0.48 -14.48
CA ILE A 60 14.02 -0.71 -14.16
C ILE A 60 13.23 -1.98 -14.51
N THR A 61 13.78 -2.78 -15.42
CA THR A 61 13.17 -4.05 -15.85
C THR A 61 13.47 -5.16 -14.86
N PHE A 62 12.57 -5.36 -13.90
CA PHE A 62 12.56 -6.59 -13.10
C PHE A 62 11.95 -7.76 -13.87
N ASP A 63 12.33 -8.97 -13.44
CA ASP A 63 11.67 -10.20 -13.82
C ASP A 63 10.15 -10.10 -13.57
N SER A 64 9.37 -10.75 -14.43
CA SER A 64 7.91 -10.68 -14.48
C SER A 64 7.24 -10.94 -13.12
N ILE A 65 7.73 -11.93 -12.37
CA ILE A 65 7.21 -12.31 -11.06
C ILE A 65 7.51 -11.23 -10.01
N VAL A 66 8.75 -10.71 -10.01
CA VAL A 66 9.17 -9.66 -9.09
C VAL A 66 8.40 -8.37 -9.36
N ARG A 67 8.16 -8.04 -10.63
CA ARG A 67 7.39 -6.87 -11.03
C ARG A 67 5.94 -6.97 -10.56
N PHE A 68 5.30 -8.12 -10.73
CA PHE A 68 3.93 -8.34 -10.29
C PHE A 68 3.79 -8.18 -8.76
N ASN A 69 4.64 -8.85 -7.99
CA ASN A 69 4.62 -8.77 -6.53
C ASN A 69 4.86 -7.34 -6.02
N TRP A 70 5.77 -6.61 -6.67
CA TRP A 70 6.13 -5.26 -6.24
C TRP A 70 5.07 -4.20 -6.60
N GLU A 71 4.28 -4.45 -7.64
CA GLU A 71 3.08 -3.65 -7.97
C GLU A 71 1.97 -3.86 -6.94
N ILE A 72 1.71 -5.11 -6.55
CA ILE A 72 0.74 -5.43 -5.48
C ILE A 72 1.17 -4.74 -4.17
N ILE A 73 2.43 -4.87 -3.79
CA ILE A 73 2.97 -4.21 -2.59
C ILE A 73 2.82 -2.69 -2.67
N GLY A 74 3.07 -2.09 -3.83
CA GLY A 74 2.87 -0.65 -4.05
C GLY A 74 1.42 -0.21 -3.91
N LYS A 75 0.49 -0.99 -4.48
CA LYS A 75 -0.96 -0.73 -4.44
C LYS A 75 -1.48 -0.64 -3.01
N TYR A 76 -1.03 -1.52 -2.12
CA TYR A 76 -1.44 -1.55 -0.72
C TYR A 76 -0.55 -0.74 0.23
N GLY A 77 0.66 -0.37 -0.22
CA GLY A 77 1.65 0.32 0.60
C GLY A 77 1.15 1.66 1.16
N LEU A 78 0.41 2.44 0.36
CA LEU A 78 -0.16 3.72 0.83
C LEU A 78 -1.20 3.51 1.93
N THR A 79 -2.08 2.52 1.77
CA THR A 79 -3.13 2.20 2.73
C THR A 79 -2.54 1.65 4.03
N LEU A 80 -1.52 0.79 3.93
CA LEU A 80 -0.75 0.29 5.08
C LEU A 80 -0.02 1.42 5.80
N LEU A 81 0.55 2.38 5.06
CA LEU A 81 1.17 3.58 5.61
C LEU A 81 0.15 4.42 6.38
N ALA A 82 -1.00 4.71 5.77
CA ALA A 82 -2.07 5.46 6.40
C ALA A 82 -2.56 4.80 7.69
N LEU A 83 -2.71 3.46 7.69
CA LEU A 83 -3.05 2.70 8.89
C LEU A 83 -1.95 2.72 9.95
N GLY A 84 -0.67 2.64 9.55
CA GLY A 84 0.47 2.75 10.47
C GLY A 84 0.55 4.13 11.13
N ILE A 85 0.32 5.19 10.37
CA ILE A 85 0.22 6.57 10.88
C ILE A 85 -0.98 6.69 11.82
N LEU A 86 -2.15 6.17 11.44
CA LEU A 86 -3.35 6.19 12.28
C LEU A 86 -3.12 5.44 13.60
N TRP A 87 -2.52 4.25 13.54
CA TRP A 87 -2.17 3.44 14.70
C TRP A 87 -1.21 4.15 15.65
N THR A 88 -0.09 4.65 15.11
CA THR A 88 0.93 5.38 15.90
C THR A 88 0.35 6.65 16.53
N THR A 89 -0.43 7.42 15.77
CA THR A 89 -1.13 8.61 16.23
C THR A 89 -2.08 8.28 17.37
N GLN A 90 -2.93 7.27 17.24
CA GLN A 90 -3.89 6.90 18.28
C GLN A 90 -3.27 6.28 19.54
N HIS A 91 -2.17 5.54 19.39
CA HIS A 91 -1.52 4.92 20.52
C HIS A 91 -0.72 5.93 21.35
N HIS A 92 -0.18 6.98 20.73
CA HIS A 92 0.81 7.86 21.36
C HIS A 92 0.37 9.32 21.54
N LEU A 93 -0.61 9.79 20.78
CA LEU A 93 -1.32 11.03 21.10
C LEU A 93 -2.49 10.68 22.01
N SER A 94 -2.75 11.55 22.99
CA SER A 94 -3.74 11.40 24.05
C SER A 94 -5.19 11.51 23.52
N LEU A 95 -5.56 10.66 22.57
CA LEU A 95 -6.93 10.47 22.14
C LEU A 95 -7.66 9.58 23.16
N VAL A 96 -8.88 9.98 23.48
CA VAL A 96 -9.79 9.32 24.43
C VAL A 96 -9.79 7.81 24.18
N GLN A 97 -9.38 7.03 25.18
CA GLN A 97 -9.07 5.60 25.08
C GLN A 97 -10.20 4.77 24.46
N HIS A 98 -11.46 5.11 24.73
CA HIS A 98 -12.63 4.40 24.20
C HIS A 98 -12.86 4.59 22.68
N ARG A 99 -12.27 5.61 22.06
CA ARG A 99 -12.51 5.93 20.64
C ARG A 99 -11.42 5.44 19.68
N ARG A 100 -10.40 4.75 20.20
CA ARG A 100 -9.26 4.23 19.41
C ARG A 100 -9.74 3.28 18.30
N TRP A 101 -10.59 2.32 18.66
CA TRP A 101 -11.06 1.29 17.73
C TRP A 101 -12.05 1.79 16.67
N VAL A 102 -12.75 2.89 16.93
CA VAL A 102 -13.81 3.40 16.04
C VAL A 102 -13.27 3.77 14.65
N LEU A 103 -12.01 4.20 14.55
CA LEU A 103 -11.39 4.57 13.27
C LEU A 103 -10.45 3.49 12.71
N LEU A 104 -9.77 2.74 13.58
CA LEU A 104 -8.85 1.69 13.15
C LEU A 104 -9.59 0.47 12.58
N LEU A 105 -10.66 0.03 13.24
CA LEU A 105 -11.33 -1.23 12.93
C LEU A 105 -12.00 -1.18 11.53
N PRO A 106 -12.72 -0.11 11.15
CA PRO A 106 -13.23 0.02 9.79
C PRO A 106 -12.12 0.08 8.73
N GLY A 107 -11.03 0.83 9.00
CA GLY A 107 -9.92 0.93 8.05
C GLY A 107 -9.22 -0.42 7.82
N LEU A 108 -9.07 -1.23 8.87
CA LEU A 108 -8.47 -2.56 8.80
C LEU A 108 -9.41 -3.55 8.09
N VAL A 109 -10.72 -3.49 8.37
CA VAL A 109 -11.73 -4.30 7.67
C VAL A 109 -11.78 -3.94 6.18
N LEU A 110 -11.74 -2.65 5.83
CA LEU A 110 -11.74 -2.20 4.45
C LEU A 110 -10.45 -2.62 3.71
N LEU A 111 -9.30 -2.55 4.38
CA LEU A 111 -8.04 -3.05 3.81
C LEU A 111 -8.11 -4.57 3.57
N LEU A 112 -8.57 -5.34 4.55
CA LEU A 112 -8.72 -6.79 4.41
C LEU A 112 -9.71 -7.15 3.31
N ALA A 113 -10.85 -6.46 3.25
CA ALA A 113 -11.83 -6.64 2.18
C ALA A 113 -11.22 -6.30 0.81
N ALA A 114 -10.46 -5.21 0.71
CA ALA A 114 -9.77 -4.84 -0.53
C ALA A 114 -8.76 -5.90 -0.98
N ILE A 115 -7.96 -6.47 -0.06
CA ILE A 115 -6.99 -7.53 -0.34
C ILE A 115 -7.70 -8.84 -0.73
N LEU A 116 -8.75 -9.22 0.02
CA LEU A 116 -9.50 -10.46 -0.23
C LEU A 116 -10.27 -10.42 -1.54
N LEU A 117 -10.78 -9.24 -1.91
CA LEU A 117 -11.48 -9.03 -3.16
C LEU A 117 -10.52 -8.74 -4.32
N ASP A 118 -9.22 -8.57 -4.09
CA ASP A 118 -8.29 -8.28 -5.19
C ASP A 118 -7.99 -9.55 -6.02
N PRO A 119 -8.40 -9.58 -7.29
CA PRO A 119 -8.28 -10.73 -8.16
C PRO A 119 -6.80 -10.98 -8.47
N THR A 120 -5.97 -9.94 -8.46
CA THR A 120 -4.52 -10.08 -8.69
C THR A 120 -3.87 -10.97 -7.64
N ILE A 121 -4.48 -11.10 -6.45
CA ILE A 121 -4.01 -11.96 -5.36
C ILE A 121 -4.60 -13.37 -5.47
N TRP A 122 -5.82 -13.51 -5.99
CA TRP A 122 -6.56 -14.78 -6.04
C TRP A 122 -6.91 -15.27 -7.46
N PRO A 123 -5.93 -15.42 -8.38
CA PRO A 123 -6.22 -15.71 -9.79
C PRO A 123 -6.83 -17.10 -10.08
N GLN A 124 -6.89 -18.00 -9.09
CA GLN A 124 -7.21 -19.42 -9.30
C GLN A 124 -8.35 -19.99 -8.46
N TRP A 125 -8.95 -19.20 -7.56
CA TRP A 125 -9.97 -19.71 -6.61
C TRP A 125 -11.41 -19.59 -7.12
N LEU A 126 -11.62 -18.87 -8.22
CA LEU A 126 -12.94 -18.63 -8.79
C LEU A 126 -13.18 -19.60 -9.96
N ALA A 127 -14.14 -20.50 -9.78
CA ALA A 127 -14.56 -21.46 -10.79
C ALA A 127 -15.05 -20.75 -12.07
N ASP A 128 -14.90 -21.42 -13.21
CA ASP A 128 -15.37 -20.92 -14.49
C ASP A 128 -16.90 -20.82 -14.48
N ALA A 129 -17.43 -19.68 -14.91
CA ALA A 129 -18.86 -19.45 -15.05
C ALA A 129 -19.22 -19.49 -16.54
N PRO A 130 -20.24 -20.26 -16.94
CA PRO A 130 -20.72 -20.21 -18.31
C PRO A 130 -21.42 -18.87 -18.55
N VAL A 131 -20.84 -18.00 -19.37
CA VAL A 131 -21.45 -16.74 -19.82
C VAL A 131 -21.65 -16.83 -21.32
N ALA A 132 -22.92 -16.75 -21.75
CA ALA A 132 -23.31 -16.88 -23.16
C ALA A 132 -22.79 -18.17 -23.85
N GLY A 133 -22.69 -19.27 -23.10
CA GLY A 133 -22.21 -20.57 -23.62
C GLY A 133 -20.68 -20.71 -23.72
N VAL A 134 -19.92 -19.68 -23.33
CA VAL A 134 -18.47 -19.73 -23.23
C VAL A 134 -18.09 -19.86 -21.75
N ALA A 135 -17.19 -20.79 -21.42
CA ALA A 135 -16.60 -20.87 -20.09
C ALA A 135 -15.69 -19.66 -19.91
N VAL A 136 -16.15 -18.66 -19.16
CA VAL A 136 -15.36 -17.48 -18.82
C VAL A 136 -14.95 -17.63 -17.37
N ARG A 137 -13.66 -17.46 -17.08
CA ARG A 137 -13.18 -17.49 -15.70
C ARG A 137 -13.87 -16.32 -14.99
N LEU A 138 -14.52 -16.55 -13.85
CA LEU A 138 -15.17 -15.45 -13.12
C LEU A 138 -14.14 -14.35 -12.77
N PHE A 139 -12.87 -14.75 -12.64
CA PHE A 139 -11.72 -13.86 -12.57
C PHE A 139 -11.66 -12.86 -13.74
N ASP A 140 -11.81 -13.28 -14.99
CA ASP A 140 -11.72 -12.40 -16.17
C ASP A 140 -12.86 -11.39 -16.20
N LEU A 141 -14.07 -11.83 -15.81
CA LEU A 141 -15.25 -10.96 -15.68
C LEU A 141 -15.09 -9.94 -14.57
N TRP A 142 -14.64 -10.37 -13.39
CA TRP A 142 -14.41 -9.47 -12.26
C TRP A 142 -13.27 -8.50 -12.56
N ALA A 143 -12.17 -8.97 -13.14
CA ALA A 143 -11.04 -8.14 -13.54
C ALA A 143 -11.47 -7.11 -14.59
N ALA A 144 -12.31 -7.49 -15.55
CA ALA A 144 -12.88 -6.56 -16.52
C ALA A 144 -13.76 -5.49 -15.84
N VAL A 145 -14.62 -5.87 -14.89
CA VAL A 145 -15.43 -4.91 -14.11
C VAL A 145 -14.56 -3.98 -13.27
N TRP A 146 -13.51 -4.51 -12.65
CA TRP A 146 -12.57 -3.71 -11.85
C TRP A 146 -11.78 -2.73 -12.71
N ILE A 147 -11.23 -3.17 -13.84
CA ILE A 147 -10.55 -2.30 -14.81
C ILE A 147 -11.55 -1.24 -15.35
N ALA A 148 -12.76 -1.65 -15.72
CA ALA A 148 -13.81 -0.72 -16.17
C ALA A 148 -14.17 0.32 -15.10
N SER A 149 -14.19 -0.05 -13.83
CA SER A 149 -14.46 0.89 -12.72
C SER A 149 -13.42 2.01 -12.61
N TRP A 150 -12.20 1.79 -13.11
CA TRP A 150 -11.15 2.81 -13.14
C TRP A 150 -11.30 3.78 -14.31
N PHE A 151 -12.07 3.40 -15.33
CA PHE A 151 -12.35 4.22 -16.51
C PHE A 151 -13.66 5.01 -16.41
N VAL A 152 -14.44 4.84 -15.34
CA VAL A 152 -15.62 5.69 -15.10
C VAL A 152 -15.15 7.07 -14.65
N PRO A 153 -15.34 8.13 -15.45
CA PRO A 153 -15.00 9.48 -15.02
C PRO A 153 -15.96 9.88 -13.89
N THR A 154 -15.41 10.25 -12.73
CA THR A 154 -16.14 10.96 -11.67
C THR A 154 -16.47 12.37 -12.08
#